data_AF-A0A7V0MZR4-F1
#
_entry.id   AF-A0A7V0MZR4-F1
#
_cell.length_a   1.000
_cell.length_b   1.000
_cell.length_c   1.000
_cell.angle_alpha   90.00
_cell.angle_beta   90.00
_cell.angle_gamma   90.00
#
_symmetry.space_group_name_H-M   'P 1'
#
loop_
_entity.id
_entity.type
_entity.pdbx_description
1 polymer ?
#
loop_
_entity_poly.entity_id
_entity_poly.type
_entity_poly.pdbx_seq_one_letter_code
_entity_poly.pdbx_strand_id
1 'polypeptide(L)'
;EPADVAGTSFLTLEQKKGSDLQYLYLPVLHKVRRIEASGKKGSFMGSDFTYKDMESIKIDEWKYRLLKKENYNGLECYVVEEKPANKEVLRETGYSKRISWVDSKNFLVRKVEFYDEMGNLLKVLSLEDYKLFSGKYWIAQRMVMKNVQTKHTTELIFKEVKAGNIKIPDLYFTPRYLMRG
;
A
#
# COMPACT_ATOMS: atom_id res chain seq x y z
N GLU A 1 18.59 -14.83 3.86
CA GLU A 1 17.52 -14.42 2.92
C GLU A 1 17.40 -15.50 1.86
N PRO A 2 16.20 -15.83 1.38
CA PRO A 2 16.07 -16.84 0.34
C PRO A 2 16.63 -16.30 -0.98
N ALA A 3 17.40 -17.13 -1.70
CA ALA A 3 18.19 -16.73 -2.86
C ALA A 3 17.34 -16.37 -4.10
N ASP A 4 16.05 -16.70 -4.07
CA ASP A 4 15.09 -16.56 -5.16
C ASP A 4 14.59 -15.13 -5.38
N VAL A 5 14.66 -14.27 -4.35
CA VAL A 5 14.26 -12.85 -4.44
C VAL A 5 15.42 -11.86 -4.29
N ALA A 6 16.62 -12.34 -3.93
CA ALA A 6 17.80 -11.51 -3.73
C ALA A 6 18.11 -10.65 -4.98
N GLY A 7 18.33 -9.35 -4.79
CA GLY A 7 18.57 -8.37 -5.87
C GLY A 7 17.30 -7.83 -6.55
N THR A 8 16.11 -8.37 -6.23
CA THR A 8 14.86 -7.83 -6.76
C THR A 8 14.64 -6.41 -6.25
N SER A 9 14.37 -5.49 -7.17
CA SER A 9 14.16 -4.07 -6.86
C SER A 9 12.86 -3.57 -7.48
N PHE A 10 12.16 -2.70 -6.76
CA PHE A 10 10.89 -2.13 -7.17
C PHE A 10 10.91 -0.60 -7.08
N LEU A 11 10.34 0.07 -8.08
CA LEU A 11 10.24 1.53 -8.16
C LEU A 11 8.80 1.94 -8.42
N THR A 12 8.27 2.85 -7.61
CA THR A 12 7.06 3.62 -7.89
C THR A 12 7.46 5.08 -8.13
N LEU A 13 7.03 5.66 -9.26
CA LEU A 13 7.14 7.09 -9.56
C LEU A 13 5.76 7.71 -9.59
N GLU A 14 5.46 8.51 -8.57
CA GLU A 14 4.17 9.18 -8.42
C GLU A 14 3.92 10.19 -9.56
N GLN A 15 2.73 10.11 -10.16
CA GLN A 15 2.30 11.02 -11.23
C GLN A 15 1.23 11.98 -10.70
N LYS A 16 1.40 13.28 -10.99
CA LYS A 16 0.39 14.31 -10.66
C LYS A 16 -0.95 14.08 -11.35
N LYS A 17 -0.95 13.44 -12.51
CA LYS A 17 -2.13 13.10 -13.30
C LYS A 17 -1.97 11.68 -13.82
N GLY A 18 -3.05 10.91 -13.72
CA GLY A 18 -3.07 9.52 -14.15
C GLY A 18 -2.37 8.56 -13.19
N SER A 19 -2.18 7.35 -13.66
CA SER A 19 -1.63 6.22 -12.91
C SER A 19 -0.13 6.40 -12.65
N ASP A 20 0.33 6.01 -11.46
CA ASP A 20 1.76 5.99 -11.14
C ASP A 20 2.54 5.04 -12.05
N LEU A 21 3.82 5.34 -12.28
CA LEU A 21 4.69 4.47 -13.06
C LEU A 21 5.37 3.49 -12.11
N GLN A 22 5.18 2.20 -12.36
CA GLN A 22 5.77 1.16 -11.54
C GLN A 22 6.69 0.25 -12.37
N TYR A 23 7.86 -0.05 -11.81
CA TYR A 23 8.89 -0.85 -12.45
C TYR A 23 9.39 -1.92 -11.47
N LEU A 24 9.49 -3.15 -11.95
CA LEU A 24 10.04 -4.29 -11.22
C LEU A 24 11.27 -4.80 -11.96
N TYR A 25 12.40 -4.88 -11.27
CA TYR A 25 13.60 -5.55 -11.76
C TYR A 25 13.69 -6.95 -11.17
N LEU A 26 13.79 -7.95 -12.04
CA LEU A 26 14.00 -9.35 -11.66
C LEU A 26 15.43 -9.78 -12.08
N PRO A 27 16.34 -10.04 -11.13
CA PRO A 27 17.74 -10.38 -11.42
C PRO A 27 17.90 -11.59 -12.33
N VAL A 28 17.11 -12.64 -12.08
CA VAL A 28 17.13 -13.88 -12.88
C VAL A 28 16.87 -13.63 -14.37
N LEU A 29 16.15 -12.56 -14.70
CA LEU A 29 15.83 -12.19 -16.09
C LEU A 29 16.70 -11.05 -16.63
N HIS A 30 17.53 -10.42 -15.78
CA HIS A 30 18.26 -9.18 -16.05
C HIS A 30 17.40 -8.10 -16.75
N LYS A 31 16.11 -8.04 -16.42
CA LYS A 31 15.14 -7.17 -17.09
C LYS A 31 14.35 -6.34 -16.11
N VAL A 32 14.18 -5.07 -16.47
CA VAL A 32 13.21 -4.16 -15.86
C VAL A 32 11.90 -4.29 -16.62
N ARG A 33 10.83 -4.63 -15.90
CA ARG A 33 9.47 -4.71 -16.44
C ARG A 33 8.65 -3.55 -15.89
N ARG A 34 7.95 -2.84 -16.78
CA ARG A 34 6.91 -1.89 -16.38
C ARG A 34 5.65 -2.66 -15.97
N ILE A 35 5.04 -2.26 -14.86
CA ILE A 35 3.72 -2.73 -14.43
C ILE A 35 2.68 -1.79 -15.05
N GLU A 36 1.89 -2.32 -15.97
CA GLU A 36 0.78 -1.58 -16.58
C GLU A 36 -0.31 -1.30 -15.56
N ALA A 37 -1.07 -0.21 -15.75
CA ALA A 37 -2.09 0.25 -14.81
C ALA A 37 -3.10 -0.85 -14.42
N SER A 38 -3.61 -1.63 -15.39
CA SER A 38 -4.52 -2.75 -15.14
C SER A 38 -3.87 -3.94 -14.42
N GLY A 39 -2.53 -4.05 -14.47
CA GLY A 39 -1.75 -5.06 -13.77
C GLY A 39 -1.52 -4.73 -12.30
N LYS A 40 -1.82 -3.50 -11.86
CA LYS A 40 -1.52 -3.05 -10.49
C LYS A 40 -2.33 -3.75 -9.40
N LYS A 41 -3.52 -4.26 -9.74
CA LYS A 41 -4.33 -5.10 -8.84
C LYS A 41 -3.75 -6.51 -8.62
N GLY A 42 -2.71 -6.88 -9.36
CA GLY A 42 -2.00 -8.14 -9.18
C GLY A 42 -1.19 -8.19 -7.90
N SER A 43 -0.96 -9.39 -7.37
CA SER A 43 -0.14 -9.63 -6.18
C SER A 43 1.30 -9.12 -6.37
N PHE A 44 1.78 -8.39 -5.37
CA PHE A 44 3.15 -7.93 -5.26
C PHE A 44 4.03 -9.09 -4.79
N MET A 45 4.80 -9.66 -5.72
CA MET A 45 5.77 -10.74 -5.44
C MET A 45 5.20 -11.94 -4.66
N GLY A 46 3.94 -12.31 -4.92
CA GLY A 46 3.28 -13.44 -4.25
C GLY A 46 2.73 -13.13 -2.86
N SER A 47 2.80 -11.88 -2.41
CA SER A 47 2.19 -11.43 -1.14
C SER A 47 0.70 -11.13 -1.26
N ASP A 48 0.07 -10.86 -0.11
CA ASP A 48 -1.31 -10.36 -0.05
C ASP A 48 -1.44 -8.87 -0.39
N PHE A 49 -0.32 -8.17 -0.56
CA PHE A 49 -0.31 -6.81 -1.10
C PHE A 49 -0.40 -6.86 -2.61
N THR A 50 -1.07 -5.87 -3.20
CA THR A 50 -1.04 -5.64 -4.64
C THR A 50 0.01 -4.59 -4.98
N TYR A 51 0.40 -4.49 -6.25
CA TYR A 51 1.27 -3.38 -6.67
C TYR A 51 0.61 -2.01 -6.42
N LYS A 52 -0.72 -1.91 -6.51
CA LYS A 52 -1.46 -0.68 -6.16
C LYS A 52 -1.35 -0.35 -4.67
N ASP A 53 -1.25 -1.34 -3.79
CA ASP A 53 -1.06 -1.10 -2.35
C ASP A 53 0.35 -0.56 -2.01
N MET A 54 1.30 -0.65 -2.95
CA MET A 54 2.66 -0.10 -2.83
C MET A 54 2.77 1.35 -3.35
N GLU A 55 1.65 2.00 -3.64
CA GLU A 55 1.58 3.41 -4.04
C GLU A 55 1.22 4.31 -2.85
N SER A 56 1.55 5.60 -2.97
CA SER A 56 0.98 6.62 -2.10
C SER A 56 -0.54 6.68 -2.26
N ILE A 57 -1.25 6.99 -1.17
CA ILE A 57 -2.70 7.22 -1.26
C ILE A 57 -2.96 8.55 -1.96
N LYS A 58 -3.68 8.50 -3.09
CA LYS A 58 -4.20 9.68 -3.78
C LYS A 58 -5.64 9.94 -3.35
N ILE A 59 -5.90 11.10 -2.77
CA ILE A 59 -7.22 11.44 -2.19
C ILE A 59 -8.31 11.56 -3.27
N ASP A 60 -7.96 12.02 -4.47
CA ASP A 60 -8.88 12.20 -5.60
C ASP A 60 -9.28 10.89 -6.30
N GLU A 61 -8.59 9.78 -6.03
CA GLU A 61 -8.96 8.46 -6.55
C GLU A 61 -10.20 7.88 -5.85
N TRP A 62 -10.63 8.44 -4.72
CA TRP A 62 -11.69 7.87 -3.89
C TRP A 62 -12.81 8.88 -3.57
N LYS A 63 -14.02 8.34 -3.41
CA LYS A 63 -15.18 9.04 -2.84
C LYS A 63 -15.38 8.54 -1.42
N TYR A 64 -15.46 9.47 -0.48
CA TYR A 64 -15.49 9.18 0.95
C TYR A 64 -16.89 9.36 1.53
N ARG A 65 -17.26 8.47 2.44
CA ARG A 65 -18.47 8.60 3.27
C ARG A 65 -18.16 8.17 4.69
N LEU A 66 -18.36 9.07 5.65
CA LEU A 66 -18.32 8.70 7.06
C LEU A 66 -19.52 7.81 7.36
N LEU A 67 -19.27 6.58 7.83
CA LEU A 67 -20.32 5.63 8.17
C LEU A 67 -20.77 5.82 9.63
N LYS A 68 -19.81 5.83 10.55
CA LYS A 68 -20.05 5.87 11.99
C LYS A 68 -18.76 6.19 12.75
N LYS A 69 -18.89 6.41 14.06
CA LYS A 69 -17.79 6.25 15.02
C LYS A 69 -17.90 4.89 15.69
N GLU A 70 -16.75 4.28 15.97
CA GLU A 70 -16.69 2.96 16.60
C GLU A 70 -15.40 2.83 17.43
N ASN A 71 -15.45 2.09 18.54
CA ASN A 71 -14.23 1.74 19.26
C ASN A 71 -13.53 0.58 18.54
N TYR A 72 -12.25 0.75 18.21
CA TYR A 72 -11.39 -0.29 17.66
C TYR A 72 -10.13 -0.40 18.52
N ASN A 73 -9.96 -1.55 19.18
CA ASN A 73 -8.84 -1.83 20.09
C ASN A 73 -8.62 -0.73 21.15
N GLY A 74 -9.70 -0.23 21.75
CA GLY A 74 -9.64 0.81 22.78
C GLY A 74 -9.53 2.23 22.25
N LEU A 75 -9.43 2.43 20.93
CA LEU A 75 -9.39 3.75 20.29
C LEU A 75 -10.75 4.12 19.69
N GLU A 76 -11.23 5.34 19.92
CA GLU A 76 -12.33 5.86 19.11
C GLU A 76 -11.85 6.09 17.67
N CYS A 77 -12.53 5.49 16.71
CA CYS A 77 -12.21 5.59 15.29
C CYS A 77 -13.40 6.12 14.50
N TYR A 78 -13.12 6.95 13.49
CA TYR A 78 -14.02 7.19 12.37
C TYR A 78 -13.97 5.99 11.43
N VAL A 79 -15.13 5.43 11.11
CA VAL A 79 -15.27 4.37 10.12
C VAL A 79 -15.69 5.01 8.80
N VAL A 80 -14.79 4.98 7.81
CA VAL A 80 -14.95 5.68 6.54
C VAL A 80 -15.04 4.66 5.41
N GLU A 81 -16.10 4.76 4.60
CA GLU A 81 -16.21 4.03 3.35
C GLU A 81 -15.52 4.83 2.24
N GLU A 82 -14.75 4.12 1.42
CA GLU A 82 -14.02 4.66 0.28
C GLU A 82 -14.42 3.88 -0.96
N LYS A 83 -15.03 4.54 -1.95
CA LYS A 83 -15.38 3.93 -3.23
C LYS A 83 -14.52 4.52 -4.35
N PRO A 84 -14.09 3.73 -5.35
CA PRO A 84 -13.35 4.27 -6.50
C PRO A 84 -14.10 5.43 -7.14
N ALA A 85 -13.39 6.52 -7.43
CA ALA A 85 -14.01 7.74 -7.98
C ALA A 85 -14.55 7.53 -9.40
N ASN A 86 -13.94 6.61 -10.16
CA ASN A 86 -14.30 6.26 -11.53
C ASN A 86 -13.91 4.79 -11.85
N LYS A 87 -14.24 4.34 -13.08
CA LYS A 87 -13.97 2.96 -13.54
C LYS A 87 -12.47 2.66 -13.72
N GLU A 88 -11.64 3.67 -13.95
CA GLU A 88 -10.20 3.49 -14.11
C GLU A 88 -9.56 3.12 -12.77
N VAL A 89 -9.90 3.86 -11.70
CA VAL A 89 -9.47 3.52 -10.33
C VAL A 89 -9.95 2.13 -9.93
N LEU A 90 -11.21 1.78 -10.23
CA LEU A 90 -11.71 0.42 -9.98
C LEU A 90 -10.87 -0.63 -10.70
N ARG A 91 -10.54 -0.42 -11.98
CA ARG A 91 -9.73 -1.35 -12.78
C ARG A 91 -8.29 -1.48 -12.27
N GLU A 92 -7.70 -0.39 -11.80
CA GLU A 92 -6.33 -0.37 -11.28
C GLU A 92 -6.21 -1.00 -9.89
N THR A 93 -7.19 -0.74 -9.02
CA THR A 93 -7.20 -1.21 -7.63
C THR A 93 -7.76 -2.63 -7.50
N GLY A 94 -8.76 -2.98 -8.31
CA GLY A 94 -9.54 -4.20 -8.16
C GLY A 94 -10.48 -4.19 -6.95
N TYR A 95 -10.68 -3.05 -6.30
CA TYR A 95 -11.49 -2.94 -5.09
C TYR A 95 -12.81 -2.23 -5.36
N SER A 96 -13.94 -2.88 -5.09
CA SER A 96 -15.26 -2.23 -5.19
C SER A 96 -15.44 -1.13 -4.13
N LYS A 97 -14.85 -1.35 -2.95
CA LYS A 97 -14.75 -0.37 -1.86
C LYS A 97 -13.66 -0.76 -0.87
N ARG A 98 -13.27 0.21 -0.04
CA ARG A 98 -12.55 -0.02 1.21
C ARG A 98 -13.33 0.54 2.39
N ILE A 99 -13.12 -0.03 3.57
CA ILE A 99 -13.60 0.55 4.83
C ILE A 99 -12.41 0.73 5.75
N SER A 100 -12.13 1.98 6.13
CA SER A 100 -10.97 2.36 6.94
C SER A 100 -11.42 2.80 8.33
N TRP A 101 -10.74 2.29 9.36
CA TRP A 101 -10.86 2.78 10.74
C TRP A 101 -9.73 3.77 10.98
N VAL A 102 -10.08 5.05 11.13
CA VAL A 102 -9.14 6.16 11.30
C VAL A 102 -9.28 6.68 12.73
N ASP A 103 -8.21 6.63 13.54
CA ASP A 103 -8.30 7.04 14.94
C ASP A 103 -8.61 8.53 15.07
N SER A 104 -9.51 8.90 15.98
CA SER A 104 -10.03 10.27 16.07
C SER A 104 -9.06 11.28 16.69
N LYS A 105 -7.94 10.80 17.27
CA LYS A 105 -6.97 11.65 17.97
C LYS A 105 -5.86 12.16 17.04
N ASN A 106 -5.28 11.26 16.25
CA ASN A 106 -4.12 11.52 15.40
C ASN A 106 -4.41 11.26 13.91
N PHE A 107 -5.63 10.83 13.57
CA PHE A 107 -6.04 10.51 12.21
C PHE A 107 -5.21 9.41 11.54
N LEU A 108 -4.68 8.46 12.32
CA LEU A 108 -3.93 7.33 11.78
C LEU A 108 -4.87 6.18 11.44
N VAL A 109 -4.68 5.58 10.27
CA VAL A 109 -5.43 4.40 9.85
C VAL A 109 -4.98 3.21 10.71
N ARG A 110 -5.92 2.54 11.38
CA ARG A 110 -5.65 1.38 12.24
C ARG A 110 -5.98 0.06 11.56
N LYS A 111 -7.00 0.08 10.71
CA LYS A 111 -7.48 -1.09 9.98
C LYS A 111 -8.07 -0.64 8.65
N VAL A 112 -7.90 -1.45 7.61
CA VAL A 112 -8.60 -1.31 6.32
C VAL A 112 -9.17 -2.66 5.90
N GLU A 113 -10.46 -2.69 5.58
CA GLU A 113 -11.11 -3.81 4.90
C GLU A 113 -11.19 -3.52 3.41
N PHE A 114 -10.75 -4.47 2.59
CA PHE A 114 -10.78 -4.39 1.14
C PHE A 114 -11.83 -5.35 0.61
N TYR A 115 -12.68 -4.87 -0.29
CA TYR A 115 -13.73 -5.68 -0.91
C TYR A 115 -13.42 -5.90 -2.39
N ASP A 116 -13.58 -7.14 -2.87
CA ASP A 116 -13.37 -7.49 -4.27
C ASP A 116 -14.40 -6.82 -5.21
N GLU A 117 -14.23 -6.99 -6.52
CA GLU A 117 -15.13 -6.39 -7.53
C GLU A 117 -16.59 -6.87 -7.39
N MET A 118 -16.85 -8.01 -6.75
CA MET A 118 -18.18 -8.56 -6.46
C MET A 118 -18.77 -8.05 -5.13
N GLY A 119 -17.99 -7.31 -4.34
CA GLY A 119 -18.42 -6.74 -3.06
C GLY A 119 -18.23 -7.67 -1.86
N ASN A 120 -17.51 -8.79 -2.00
CA ASN A 120 -17.18 -9.66 -0.88
C ASN A 120 -15.90 -9.18 -0.18
N LEU A 121 -15.79 -9.44 1.13
CA LEU A 121 -14.55 -9.14 1.86
C LEU A 121 -13.41 -9.99 1.28
N LEU A 122 -12.36 -9.32 0.80
CA LEU A 122 -11.20 -9.93 0.18
C LEU A 122 -10.06 -10.10 1.19
N LYS A 123 -9.66 -8.98 1.81
CA LYS A 123 -8.52 -8.94 2.72
C LYS A 123 -8.66 -7.81 3.73
N VAL A 124 -7.91 -7.92 4.82
CA VAL A 124 -7.88 -6.96 5.91
C VAL A 124 -6.43 -6.58 6.18
N LEU A 125 -6.16 -5.28 6.22
CA LEU A 125 -4.89 -4.71 6.64
C LEU A 125 -5.01 -4.18 8.06
N SER A 126 -4.13 -4.62 8.96
CA SER A 126 -3.91 -4.00 10.27
C SER A 126 -2.62 -3.18 10.24
N LEU A 127 -2.66 -1.96 10.77
CA LEU A 127 -1.49 -1.09 10.92
C LEU A 127 -1.21 -0.87 12.41
N GLU A 128 -0.05 -1.34 12.85
CA GLU A 128 0.29 -1.53 14.26
C GLU A 128 1.60 -0.83 14.61
N ASP A 129 1.82 -0.68 15.92
CA ASP A 129 3.08 -0.17 16.49
C ASP A 129 3.52 1.18 15.93
N TYR A 130 2.59 2.11 15.76
CA TYR A 130 2.91 3.45 15.31
C TYR A 130 3.95 4.14 16.19
N LYS A 131 5.01 4.65 15.56
CA LYS A 131 6.03 5.48 16.20
C LYS A 131 6.09 6.85 15.53
N LEU A 132 6.34 7.89 16.32
CA LEU A 132 6.54 9.25 15.84
C LEU A 132 8.04 9.49 15.58
N PHE A 133 8.38 9.79 14.34
CA PHE A 133 9.74 10.12 13.92
C PHE A 133 9.87 11.61 13.64
N SER A 134 10.99 12.19 14.06
CA SER A 134 11.34 13.61 13.83
C SER A 134 10.23 14.58 14.22
N GLY A 135 9.49 14.26 15.29
CA GLY A 135 8.41 15.07 15.84
C GLY A 135 7.17 15.25 14.95
N LYS A 136 7.12 14.61 13.77
CA LYS A 136 6.11 14.90 12.75
C LYS A 136 5.56 13.66 12.03
N TYR A 137 6.36 12.63 11.83
CA TYR A 137 6.02 11.53 10.92
C TYR A 137 5.60 10.29 11.71
N TRP A 138 4.31 10.00 11.74
CA TRP A 138 3.80 8.74 12.29
C TRP A 138 3.97 7.62 11.26
N ILE A 139 4.64 6.55 11.65
CA ILE A 139 4.91 5.40 10.76
C ILE A 139 4.56 4.12 11.52
N ALA A 140 3.64 3.32 10.97
CA ALA A 140 3.34 1.97 11.47
C ALA A 140 4.59 1.09 11.31
N GLN A 141 5.06 0.49 12.40
CA GLN A 141 6.25 -0.37 12.35
C GLN A 141 5.90 -1.80 11.91
N ARG A 142 4.62 -2.17 11.98
CA ARG A 142 4.12 -3.47 11.53
C ARG A 142 2.83 -3.29 10.74
N MET A 143 2.76 -3.95 9.60
CA MET A 143 1.57 -4.00 8.75
C MET A 143 1.25 -5.46 8.45
N VAL A 144 0.05 -5.90 8.79
CA VAL A 144 -0.39 -7.29 8.60
C VAL A 144 -1.53 -7.31 7.60
N MET A 145 -1.29 -7.87 6.42
CA MET A 145 -2.31 -8.08 5.40
C MET A 145 -2.76 -9.53 5.44
N LYS A 146 -4.03 -9.76 5.77
CA LYS A 146 -4.66 -11.09 5.81
C LYS A 146 -5.69 -11.21 4.70
N ASN A 147 -5.47 -12.10 3.75
CA ASN A 147 -6.47 -12.45 2.75
C ASN A 147 -7.47 -13.45 3.37
N VAL A 148 -8.72 -13.05 3.51
CA VAL A 148 -9.74 -13.87 4.20
C VAL A 148 -10.27 -14.99 3.30
N GLN A 149 -10.16 -14.81 1.98
CA GLN A 149 -10.64 -15.79 1.00
C GLN A 149 -9.65 -16.94 0.84
N THR A 150 -8.35 -16.64 0.78
CA THR A 150 -7.28 -17.64 0.65
C THR A 150 -6.71 -18.12 1.98
N LYS A 151 -7.00 -17.41 3.08
CA LYS A 151 -6.41 -17.60 4.42
C LYS A 151 -4.89 -17.39 4.47
N HIS A 152 -4.31 -16.78 3.44
CA HIS A 152 -2.91 -16.38 3.42
C HIS A 152 -2.70 -15.08 4.21
N THR A 153 -1.48 -14.87 4.73
CA THR A 153 -1.13 -13.67 5.49
C THR A 153 0.30 -13.25 5.18
N THR A 154 0.48 -11.96 4.97
CA THR A 154 1.78 -11.32 4.76
C THR A 154 1.98 -10.25 5.83
N GLU A 155 3.17 -10.22 6.41
CA GLU A 155 3.58 -9.17 7.34
C GLU A 155 4.72 -8.33 6.75
N LEU A 156 4.60 -7.01 6.86
CA LEU A 156 5.68 -6.06 6.61
C LEU A 156 6.11 -5.46 7.95
N ILE A 157 7.39 -5.62 8.29
CA ILE A 157 7.96 -5.17 9.56
C ILE A 157 9.10 -4.20 9.27
N PHE A 158 8.97 -2.97 9.73
CA PHE A 158 9.99 -1.93 9.63
C PHE A 158 10.85 -1.94 10.89
N LYS A 159 12.13 -2.28 10.76
CA LYS A 159 13.07 -2.34 11.89
C LYS A 159 13.85 -1.05 12.07
N GLU A 160 14.36 -0.49 10.97
CA GLU A 160 15.22 0.69 10.97
C GLU A 160 14.60 1.76 10.08
N VAL A 161 13.91 2.72 10.71
CA VAL A 161 13.27 3.83 10.02
C VAL A 161 14.00 5.11 10.35
N LYS A 162 14.38 5.85 9.30
CA LYS A 162 14.87 7.23 9.41
C LYS A 162 13.91 8.12 8.63
N ALA A 163 13.42 9.18 9.25
CA ALA A 163 12.49 10.13 8.63
C ALA A 163 12.88 11.57 8.93
N GLY A 164 12.47 12.51 8.09
CA GLY A 164 12.83 13.92 8.19
C GLY A 164 13.60 14.41 6.97
N ASN A 165 14.40 15.46 7.14
CA ASN A 165 15.16 16.08 6.04
C ASN A 165 16.44 15.28 5.71
N ILE A 166 16.27 14.07 5.19
CA ILE A 166 17.36 13.18 4.77
C ILE A 166 17.58 13.38 3.28
N LYS A 167 18.82 13.70 2.88
CA LYS A 167 19.19 13.81 1.47
C LYS A 167 19.34 12.41 0.88
N ILE A 168 18.42 12.03 0.00
CA ILE A 168 18.50 10.80 -0.80
C ILE A 168 18.76 11.22 -2.25
N PRO A 169 19.82 10.71 -2.92
CA PRO A 169 20.12 11.11 -4.29
C PRO A 169 19.01 10.70 -5.27
N ASP A 170 18.64 11.59 -6.19
CA ASP A 170 17.59 11.36 -7.19
C ASP A 170 17.85 10.12 -8.05
N LEU A 171 19.12 9.74 -8.23
CA LEU A 171 19.51 8.55 -9.00
C LEU A 171 18.84 7.26 -8.49
N TYR A 172 18.58 7.15 -7.17
CA TYR A 172 17.90 6.00 -6.58
C TYR A 172 16.46 5.83 -7.11
N PHE A 173 15.85 6.90 -7.62
CA PHE A 173 14.49 6.93 -8.15
C PHE A 173 14.47 6.89 -9.68
N THR A 174 15.37 6.10 -10.29
CA THR A 174 15.43 5.92 -11.75
C THR A 174 15.33 4.44 -12.11
N PRO A 175 14.64 4.07 -13.22
CA PRO A 175 14.58 2.68 -13.65
C PRO A 175 15.95 2.04 -13.89
N ARG A 176 16.95 2.84 -14.29
CA ARG A 176 18.33 2.38 -14.50
C ARG A 176 19.00 1.93 -13.21
N TYR A 177 18.67 2.55 -12.07
CA TYR A 177 19.29 2.20 -10.79
C TYR A 177 18.81 0.86 -10.25
N LEU A 178 17.63 0.39 -10.68
CA LEU A 178 17.09 -0.91 -10.27
C LEU A 178 17.99 -2.10 -10.64
N MET A 179 18.82 -1.96 -11.67
CA MET A 179 19.69 -3.04 -12.15
C MET A 179 21.01 -3.17 -11.37
N ARG A 180 21.25 -2.33 -10.35
CA ARG A 180 22.50 -2.27 -9.58
C ARG A 180 22.42 -2.93 -8.20
N GLY A 181 21.26 -3.49 -7.85
CA GLY A 181 21.02 -4.23 -6.61
C GLY A 181 21.51 -5.67 -6.67
#